data_AF-A0A0G1WAY6-F1
#
_entry.id   AF-A0A0G1WAY6-F1
#
_cell.length_a   1.000
_cell.length_b   1.000
_cell.length_c   1.000
_cell.angle_alpha   90.00
_cell.angle_beta   90.00
_cell.angle_gamma   90.00
#
_symmetry.space_group_name_H-M   'P 1'
#
loop_
_entity.id
_entity.type
_entity.pdbx_description
1 polymer ?
#
loop_
_entity_poly.entity_id
_entity_poly.type
_entity_poly.pdbx_seq_one_letter_code
_entity_poly.pdbx_strand_id
1 'polypeptide(L)'
;MIMRTKEGQDRHDHGVLVVASEARQRGWTTVFADLPTYAKPPVIQSYVPDIYAHNGRAELIVEVETNDSIGTAHAIAQKMAFTRWQQESPTLRKFQVIVA
;
A
#
# COMPACT_ATOMS: atom_id res chain seq x y z
N MET A 1 -14.51 -4.83 -17.04
CA MET A 1 -14.22 -3.90 -15.92
C MET A 1 -14.95 -4.45 -14.71
N ILE A 2 -14.24 -4.99 -13.72
CA ILE A 2 -14.87 -5.33 -12.44
C ILE A 2 -15.09 -3.99 -11.75
N MET A 3 -16.35 -3.55 -11.63
CA MET A 3 -16.68 -2.36 -10.86
C MET A 3 -16.51 -2.71 -9.38
N ARG A 4 -15.57 -2.04 -8.70
CA ARG A 4 -15.49 -2.10 -7.24
C ARG A 4 -16.85 -1.68 -6.68
N THR A 5 -17.43 -2.49 -5.80
CA THR A 5 -18.66 -2.09 -5.11
C THR A 5 -18.32 -0.96 -4.14
N LYS A 6 -19.28 -0.09 -3.85
CA LYS A 6 -19.08 0.96 -2.83
C LYS A 6 -18.63 0.37 -1.50
N GLU A 7 -19.23 -0.75 -1.12
CA GLU A 7 -18.88 -1.50 0.10
C GLU A 7 -17.44 -2.03 0.07
N GLY A 8 -16.95 -2.50 -1.08
CA GLY A 8 -15.56 -2.93 -1.25
C GLY A 8 -14.59 -1.77 -1.11
N GLN A 9 -14.91 -0.62 -1.69
CA GLN A 9 -14.11 0.59 -1.55
C GLN A 9 -14.09 1.11 -0.10
N ASP A 10 -15.24 1.11 0.58
CA ASP A 10 -15.31 1.55 1.98
C ASP A 10 -14.48 0.63 2.90
N ARG A 11 -14.48 -0.69 2.66
CA ARG A 11 -13.63 -1.65 3.40
C ARG A 11 -12.15 -1.45 3.12
N HIS A 12 -11.80 -1.26 1.85
CA HIS A 12 -10.45 -0.94 1.42
C HIS A 12 -9.94 0.31 2.13
N ASP A 13 -10.67 1.42 2.04
CA ASP A 13 -10.26 2.71 2.61
C ASP A 13 -10.16 2.65 4.13
N HIS A 14 -11.04 1.90 4.78
CA HIS A 14 -10.94 1.62 6.21
C HIS A 14 -9.68 0.83 6.55
N GLY A 15 -9.35 -0.21 5.78
CA GLY A 15 -8.11 -0.99 5.95
C GLY A 15 -6.87 -0.11 5.76
N VAL A 16 -6.85 0.75 4.74
CA VAL A 16 -5.76 1.70 4.51
C VAL A 16 -5.59 2.64 5.71
N LEU A 17 -6.70 3.17 6.25
CA LEU A 17 -6.67 4.07 7.40
C LEU A 17 -6.10 3.38 8.65
N VAL A 18 -6.53 2.15 8.93
CA VAL A 18 -6.05 1.36 10.09
C VAL A 18 -4.56 1.11 9.96
N VAL A 19 -4.10 0.59 8.82
CA VAL A 19 -2.71 0.23 8.60
C VAL A 19 -1.80 1.47 8.62
N ALA A 20 -2.23 2.59 8.03
CA ALA A 20 -1.48 3.84 8.07
C ALA A 20 -1.33 4.36 9.51
N SER A 21 -2.39 4.22 10.33
CA SER A 21 -2.35 4.58 11.75
C SER A 21 -1.41 3.66 12.54
N GLU A 22 -1.45 2.35 12.30
CA GLU A 22 -0.51 1.40 12.91
C GLU A 22 0.93 1.67 12.53
N ALA A 23 1.21 2.04 11.27
CA ALA A 23 2.56 2.37 10.83
C ALA A 23 3.12 3.54 11.66
N ARG A 24 2.33 4.60 11.89
CA ARG A 24 2.76 5.71 12.76
C ARG A 24 3.06 5.22 14.18
N GLN A 25 2.19 4.39 14.76
CA GLN A 25 2.39 3.84 16.11
C GLN A 25 3.64 2.96 16.22
N ARG A 26 4.01 2.26 15.14
CA ARG A 26 5.21 1.41 15.07
C ARG A 26 6.51 2.20 14.82
N GLY A 27 6.46 3.54 14.83
CA GLY A 27 7.65 4.39 14.73
C GLY A 27 8.07 4.71 13.30
N TRP A 28 7.19 4.54 12.30
CA TRP A 28 7.43 5.10 10.97
C TRP A 28 7.21 6.62 11.03
N THR A 29 8.26 7.40 10.74
CA THR A 29 8.27 8.85 10.97
C THR A 29 7.46 9.61 9.94
N THR A 30 7.41 9.10 8.71
CA THR A 30 6.61 9.68 7.63
C THR A 30 5.69 8.59 7.09
N VAL A 31 4.41 8.91 6.95
CA VAL A 31 3.39 8.00 6.43
C VAL A 31 2.51 8.74 5.44
N PHE A 32 2.51 8.26 4.21
CA PHE A 32 1.65 8.65 3.10
C PHE A 32 0.61 7.55 2.88
N ALA A 33 -0.58 7.92 2.44
CA ALA A 33 -1.62 6.96 2.09
C ALA A 33 -2.47 7.49 0.94
N ASP A 34 -2.98 6.61 0.08
CA ASP A 34 -3.93 6.96 -0.99
C ASP A 34 -5.34 7.17 -0.41
N LEU A 35 -5.43 8.11 0.54
CA LEU A 35 -6.65 8.55 1.19
C LEU A 35 -6.75 10.08 1.14
N PRO A 36 -7.96 10.68 1.07
CA PRO A 36 -8.13 12.12 0.94
C PRO A 36 -7.48 12.96 2.06
N THR A 37 -7.31 12.40 3.26
CA THR A 37 -6.76 13.09 4.43
C THR A 37 -5.26 12.93 4.59
N TYR A 38 -4.61 12.17 3.70
CA TYR A 38 -3.17 11.90 3.75
C TYR A 38 -2.46 12.60 2.60
N ALA A 39 -1.17 12.89 2.81
CA ALA A 39 -0.31 13.22 1.69
C ALA A 39 -0.21 12.00 0.77
N LYS A 40 -0.30 12.24 -0.54
CA LYS A 40 -0.32 11.18 -1.54
C LYS A 40 1.02 10.43 -1.57
N PRO A 41 1.02 9.09 -1.68
CA PRO A 41 2.24 8.32 -1.80
C PRO A 41 3.02 8.64 -3.08
N PRO A 42 4.36 8.47 -3.08
CA PRO A 42 5.15 8.60 -4.28
C PRO A 42 4.81 7.51 -5.30
N VAL A 43 4.96 7.82 -6.59
CA VAL A 43 4.85 6.82 -7.65
C VAL A 43 6.09 5.94 -7.65
N ILE A 44 5.90 4.62 -7.56
CA ILE A 44 6.95 3.61 -7.55
C ILE A 44 6.72 2.65 -8.72
N GLN A 45 7.67 2.59 -9.65
CA GLN A 45 7.59 1.73 -10.84
C GLN A 45 6.26 1.88 -11.63
N SER A 46 5.76 3.12 -11.73
CA SER A 46 4.50 3.51 -12.40
C SER A 46 3.20 3.21 -11.62
N TYR A 47 3.29 2.75 -10.38
CA TYR A 47 2.14 2.51 -9.51
C TYR A 47 2.19 3.43 -8.29
N VAL A 48 1.01 3.85 -7.81
CA VAL A 48 0.88 4.52 -6.51
C VAL A 48 0.55 3.43 -5.50
N PRO A 49 1.33 3.26 -4.43
CA PRO A 49 0.98 2.31 -3.38
C PRO A 49 -0.17 2.84 -2.52
N ASP A 50 -0.90 1.96 -1.86
CA ASP A 50 -1.94 2.38 -0.92
C ASP A 50 -1.35 3.09 0.29
N ILE A 51 -0.21 2.58 0.77
CA ILE A 51 0.54 3.15 1.89
C ILE A 51 2.03 3.12 1.55
N TYR A 52 2.68 4.26 1.77
CA TYR A 52 4.14 4.37 1.78
C TYR A 52 4.61 5.00 3.08
N ALA A 53 5.56 4.35 3.75
CA ALA A 53 6.11 4.82 5.00
C ALA A 53 7.65 4.75 4.99
N HIS A 54 8.31 5.70 5.66
CA HIS A 54 9.76 5.65 5.87
C HIS A 54 10.13 6.17 7.27
N ASN A 55 11.24 5.68 7.82
CA ASN A 55 11.74 6.06 9.15
C ASN A 55 13.16 6.65 9.11
N GLY A 56 13.54 7.21 7.96
CA GLY A 56 14.87 7.76 7.69
C GLY A 56 15.93 6.70 7.34
N ARG A 57 15.69 5.42 7.62
CA ARG A 57 16.59 4.31 7.28
C ARG A 57 15.96 3.28 6.36
N ALA A 58 14.73 2.89 6.65
CA ALA A 58 13.96 1.89 5.92
C ALA A 58 12.75 2.53 5.26
N GLU A 59 12.23 1.83 4.26
CA GLU A 59 11.01 2.15 3.53
C GLU A 59 10.05 0.96 3.59
N LEU A 60 8.75 1.25 3.59
CA LEU A 60 7.68 0.26 3.62
C LEU A 60 6.60 0.65 2.62
N ILE A 61 6.24 -0.30 1.76
CA ILE A 61 5.02 -0.28 0.96
C ILE A 61 4.05 -1.28 1.57
N VAL A 62 2.79 -0.88 1.74
CA VAL A 62 1.70 -1.80 2.06
C VAL A 62 0.57 -1.61 1.07
N GLU A 63 0.14 -2.70 0.46
CA GLU A 63 -1.07 -2.77 -0.36
C GLU A 63 -2.19 -3.39 0.47
N VAL A 64 -3.34 -2.74 0.47
CA VAL A 64 -4.56 -3.22 1.11
C VAL A 64 -5.49 -3.70 0.00
N GLU A 65 -5.76 -4.98 -0.01
CA GLU A 65 -6.57 -5.62 -1.04
C GLU A 65 -7.89 -6.08 -0.44
N THR A 66 -8.92 -6.15 -1.26
CA THR A 66 -10.17 -6.82 -0.90
C THR A 66 -10.29 -8.11 -1.70
N ASN A 67 -11.13 -9.05 -1.25
CA ASN A 67 -11.30 -10.35 -1.92
C ASN A 67 -11.70 -10.24 -3.40
N ASP A 68 -12.33 -9.14 -3.79
CA ASP A 68 -12.72 -8.83 -5.17
C ASP A 68 -11.58 -8.24 -6.01
N SER A 69 -10.56 -7.62 -5.42
CA SER A 69 -9.46 -6.96 -6.15
C SER A 69 -8.17 -7.78 -6.20
N ILE A 70 -7.90 -8.61 -5.19
CA ILE A 70 -6.60 -9.24 -4.94
C ILE A 70 -6.04 -10.06 -6.12
N GLY A 71 -6.93 -10.67 -6.90
CA GLY A 71 -6.61 -11.55 -8.04
C GLY A 71 -6.70 -10.87 -9.40
N THR A 72 -6.96 -9.57 -9.46
CA THR A 72 -7.05 -8.85 -10.74
C THR A 72 -5.68 -8.73 -11.41
N ALA A 73 -5.68 -8.63 -12.74
CA ALA A 73 -4.43 -8.43 -13.49
C ALA A 73 -3.68 -7.16 -13.06
N HIS A 74 -4.42 -6.12 -12.66
CA HIS A 74 -3.85 -4.89 -12.12
C HIS A 74 -3.12 -5.14 -10.78
N ALA A 75 -3.80 -5.76 -9.81
CA ALA A 75 -3.22 -6.12 -8.52
C ALA A 75 -1.97 -7.01 -8.67
N ILE A 76 -2.00 -7.97 -9.60
CA ILE A 76 -0.84 -8.83 -9.89
C ILE A 76 0.33 -8.02 -10.44
N ALA A 77 0.11 -7.13 -11.41
CA ALA A 77 1.16 -6.31 -12.00
C ALA A 77 1.77 -5.32 -11.00
N GLN A 78 0.94 -4.72 -10.15
CA GLN A 78 1.35 -3.84 -9.07
C GLN A 78 2.20 -4.59 -8.03
N LYS A 79 1.76 -5.78 -7.59
CA LYS A 79 2.53 -6.64 -6.68
C LYS A 79 3.90 -7.01 -7.25
N MET A 80 3.98 -7.31 -8.55
CA MET A 80 5.26 -7.58 -9.21
C MET A 80 6.19 -6.37 -9.17
N ALA A 81 5.65 -5.17 -9.43
CA ALA A 81 6.42 -3.93 -9.39
C ALA A 81 6.97 -3.65 -7.98
N PHE A 82 6.13 -3.76 -6.95
CA PHE A 82 6.57 -3.52 -5.57
C PHE A 82 7.50 -4.61 -5.03
N THR A 83 7.35 -5.85 -5.49
CA THR A 83 8.32 -6.92 -5.22
C THR A 83 9.68 -6.58 -5.81
N ARG A 84 9.73 -6.08 -7.05
CA ARG A 84 10.99 -5.66 -7.67
C ARG A 84 11.61 -4.47 -6.93
N TRP A 85 10.82 -3.47 -6.57
CA TRP A 85 11.27 -2.35 -5.76
C TRP A 85 11.88 -2.80 -4.42
N GLN A 86 11.28 -3.81 -3.76
CA GLN A 86 11.83 -4.41 -2.55
C GLN A 86 13.18 -5.08 -2.80
N GLN A 87 13.30 -5.85 -3.89
CA GLN A 87 14.51 -6.60 -4.26
C GLN A 87 15.71 -5.69 -4.58
N GLU A 88 15.49 -4.43 -4.96
CA GLU A 88 16.57 -3.46 -5.13
C GLU A 88 17.28 -3.09 -3.81
N SER A 89 16.63 -3.29 -2.65
CA SER A 89 17.24 -3.07 -1.33
C SER A 89 16.56 -3.92 -0.25
N PRO A 90 16.75 -5.26 -0.27
CA PRO A 90 15.92 -6.20 0.48
C PRO A 90 16.03 -6.08 2.02
N THR A 91 17.07 -5.43 2.52
CA THR A 91 17.27 -5.18 3.96
C THR A 91 16.64 -3.86 4.44
N LEU A 92 16.37 -2.92 3.53
CA LEU A 92 15.87 -1.58 3.85
C LEU A 92 14.46 -1.34 3.32
N ARG A 93 14.05 -2.04 2.27
CA ARG A 93 12.73 -1.94 1.66
C ARG A 93 11.90 -3.15 2.04
N LYS A 94 10.68 -2.90 2.50
CA LYS A 94 9.72 -3.92 2.89
C LYS A 94 8.46 -3.74 2.07
N PHE A 95 7.93 -4.84 1.56
CA PHE A 95 6.65 -4.85 0.86
C PHE A 95 5.71 -5.83 1.55
N GLN A 96 4.47 -5.42 1.80
CA GLN A 96 3.44 -6.21 2.43
C GLN A 96 2.13 -6.09 1.66
N VAL A 97 1.34 -7.16 1.67
CA VAL A 97 -0.04 -7.17 1.18
C VAL A 97 -0.92 -7.60 2.33
N ILE A 98 -1.96 -6.82 2.62
CA ILE A 98 -2.97 -7.09 3.65
C ILE A 98 -4.31 -7.25 2.94
N VAL A 99 -5.14 -8.18 3.41
CA VAL A 99 -6.51 -8.36 2.89
C VAL A 99 -7.48 -7.81 3.93
N ALA A 100 -8.33 -6.86 3.51
CA ALA A 100 -9.36 -6.19 4.32
C ALA A 100 -10.75 -6.84 4.16
#